data_AF-A0A4Q3TSM4-F1
#
_entry.id   AF-A0A4Q3TSM4-F1
#
_cell.length_a   1.000
_cell.length_b   1.000
_cell.length_c   1.000
_cell.angle_alpha   90.00
_cell.angle_beta   90.00
_cell.angle_gamma   90.00
#
_symmetry.space_group_name_H-M   'P 1'
#
loop_
_entity.id
_entity.type
_entity.pdbx_description
1 polymer ?
#
loop_
_entity_poly.entity_id
_entity_poly.type
_entity_poly.pdbx_seq_one_letter_code
_entity_poly.pdbx_strand_id
1 'polypeptide(L)'
;MKRSDNTTHAVAIDLEEMGATPRTLTNVLTHINSKLEAAGLQTRVGRELVKEAPRTMTVNGKPVTLPAGPDKFALVVRGVSTETVRFSPAESADAVYVVQNAGSAGGLQLLKFQSDTGGDAPAPIPGVGDTQWVEGRSSQTTLPPGVGTVRASATGPDGSLWMVADLTERTGNQPIKGQRDVALIKVDSAGRVVMTQALGAASTASGYAIAIDENGRVAVAGSVTGALEPGKSGDVATVADSFVTVFDAEGAELWTQRRGARAADEATSVSFGPNGTVY
;
A
#
# COMPACT_ATOMS: atom_id res chain seq x y z
N MET A 1 -43.44 15.82 -13.95
CA MET A 1 -42.12 15.15 -13.96
C MET A 1 -41.05 16.22 -14.11
N LYS A 2 -40.33 16.56 -13.02
CA LYS A 2 -39.15 17.44 -13.12
C LYS A 2 -38.06 16.63 -13.83
N ARG A 3 -37.57 17.14 -14.98
CA ARG A 3 -36.39 16.60 -15.65
C ARG A 3 -35.22 16.68 -14.65
N SER A 4 -34.43 15.62 -14.54
CA SER A 4 -33.15 15.66 -13.83
C SER A 4 -32.30 16.74 -14.49
N ASP A 5 -31.96 17.78 -13.74
CA ASP A 5 -30.92 18.70 -14.13
C ASP A 5 -29.59 17.95 -13.97
N ASN A 6 -28.85 17.79 -15.06
CA ASN A 6 -27.58 17.05 -15.07
C ASN A 6 -26.45 17.91 -14.44
N THR A 7 -26.77 18.58 -13.33
CA THR A 7 -25.92 19.54 -12.65
C THR A 7 -24.97 18.79 -11.72
N THR A 8 -23.66 19.05 -11.83
CA THR A 8 -22.68 18.48 -10.91
C THR A 8 -22.50 19.41 -9.72
N HIS A 9 -22.70 18.90 -8.50
CA HIS A 9 -22.44 19.63 -7.27
C HIS A 9 -21.11 19.18 -6.66
N ALA A 10 -20.10 20.04 -6.70
CA ALA A 10 -18.85 19.81 -5.98
C ALA A 10 -19.05 20.18 -4.50
N VAL A 11 -18.92 19.19 -3.60
CA VAL A 11 -19.04 19.39 -2.15
C VAL A 11 -17.68 19.11 -1.52
N ALA A 12 -16.99 20.18 -1.13
CA ALA A 12 -15.74 20.05 -0.37
C ALA A 12 -16.05 19.56 1.06
N ILE A 13 -15.35 18.51 1.48
CA ILE A 13 -15.41 17.98 2.84
C ILE A 13 -14.10 18.35 3.52
N ASP A 14 -14.11 19.43 4.29
CA ASP A 14 -12.95 19.92 5.03
C ASP A 14 -13.14 19.68 6.52
N LEU A 15 -12.31 18.79 7.09
CA LEU A 15 -12.38 18.44 8.49
C LEU A 15 -11.79 19.51 9.42
N GLU A 16 -11.13 20.55 8.90
CA GLU A 16 -10.70 21.72 9.68
C GLU A 16 -11.88 22.56 10.15
N GLU A 17 -12.95 22.62 9.36
CA GLU A 17 -14.20 23.30 9.70
C GLU A 17 -14.87 22.75 10.99
N MET A 18 -14.48 21.55 11.43
CA MET A 18 -14.94 20.96 12.69
C MET A 18 -14.30 21.62 13.93
N GLY A 19 -13.24 22.42 13.76
CA GLY A 19 -12.54 23.12 14.83
C GLY A 19 -12.07 22.19 15.96
N ALA A 20 -12.46 22.52 17.18
CA ALA A 20 -12.14 21.74 18.39
C ALA A 20 -13.03 20.49 18.58
N THR A 21 -14.00 20.26 17.70
CA THR A 21 -14.91 19.11 17.82
C THR A 21 -14.12 17.81 17.67
N PRO A 22 -14.21 16.85 18.61
CA PRO A 22 -13.52 15.58 18.49
C PRO A 22 -13.90 14.86 17.19
N ARG A 23 -12.91 14.43 16.40
CA ARG A 23 -13.12 13.78 15.09
C ARG A 23 -13.47 12.29 15.25
N THR A 24 -14.54 12.03 15.99
CA THR A 24 -15.15 10.69 16.08
C THR A 24 -15.86 10.36 14.77
N LEU A 25 -16.01 9.08 14.44
CA LEU A 25 -16.76 8.66 13.24
C LEU A 25 -18.15 9.30 13.18
N THR A 26 -18.85 9.38 14.32
CA THR A 26 -20.15 10.04 14.41
C THR A 26 -20.06 11.52 14.04
N ASN A 27 -19.10 12.26 14.59
CA ASN A 27 -18.98 13.70 14.35
C ASN A 27 -18.56 13.99 12.90
N VAL A 28 -17.67 13.18 12.33
CA VAL A 28 -17.25 13.30 10.93
C VAL A 28 -18.42 13.01 9.99
N LEU A 29 -19.21 11.95 10.25
CA LEU A 29 -20.41 11.67 9.45
C LEU A 29 -21.45 12.78 9.53
N THR A 30 -21.64 13.36 10.72
CA THR A 30 -22.52 14.52 10.90
C THR A 30 -22.05 15.71 10.08
N HIS A 31 -20.76 16.01 10.10
CA HIS A 31 -20.16 17.10 9.31
C HIS A 31 -20.31 16.86 7.79
N ILE A 32 -20.04 15.63 7.31
CA ILE A 32 -20.23 15.29 5.89
C ILE A 32 -21.69 15.49 5.48
N ASN A 33 -22.62 14.97 6.29
CA ASN A 33 -24.05 15.05 5.97
C ASN A 33 -24.58 16.48 6.00
N SER A 34 -24.06 17.36 6.88
CA SER A 34 -24.45 18.77 6.88
C SER A 34 -23.97 19.50 5.63
N LYS A 35 -22.77 19.19 5.12
CA LYS A 35 -22.24 19.76 3.86
C LYS A 35 -23.07 19.31 2.65
N LEU A 36 -23.44 18.02 2.59
CA LEU A 36 -24.33 17.49 1.55
C LEU A 36 -25.71 18.14 1.60
N GLU A 37 -26.28 18.32 2.80
CA GLU A 37 -27.56 18.98 2.99
C GLU A 37 -27.54 20.45 2.56
N ALA A 38 -26.49 21.18 2.94
CA ALA A 38 -26.29 22.57 2.54
C ALA A 38 -26.15 22.72 1.00
N ALA A 39 -25.62 21.70 0.32
CA ALA A 39 -25.57 21.63 -1.13
C ALA A 39 -26.91 21.20 -1.78
N GLY A 40 -27.96 20.93 -0.99
CA GLY A 40 -29.28 20.52 -1.46
C GLY A 40 -29.38 19.05 -1.86
N LEU A 41 -28.39 18.23 -1.52
CA LEU A 41 -28.32 16.82 -1.90
C LEU A 41 -29.06 15.93 -0.88
N GLN A 42 -29.67 14.85 -1.36
CA GLN A 42 -30.40 13.87 -0.55
C GLN A 42 -29.54 12.70 -0.10
N THR A 43 -28.46 12.39 -0.81
CA THR A 43 -27.50 11.36 -0.41
C THR A 43 -27.01 11.61 1.02
N ARG A 44 -26.91 10.53 1.81
CA ARG A 44 -26.35 10.57 3.17
C ARG A 44 -25.29 9.49 3.37
N VAL A 45 -24.28 9.83 4.14
CA VAL A 45 -23.20 8.93 4.54
C VAL A 45 -23.46 8.45 5.95
N GLY A 46 -23.38 7.14 6.17
CA GLY A 46 -23.58 6.51 7.46
C GLY A 46 -22.46 5.54 7.81
N ARG A 47 -22.64 4.85 8.94
CA ARG A 47 -21.83 3.69 9.32
C ARG A 47 -22.67 2.43 9.33
N GLU A 48 -22.05 1.32 9.02
CA GLU A 48 -22.63 -0.01 9.11
C GLU A 48 -21.68 -0.92 9.89
N LEU A 49 -22.21 -1.68 10.84
CA LEU A 49 -21.43 -2.68 11.56
C LEU A 49 -21.26 -3.90 10.66
N VAL A 50 -20.02 -4.21 10.31
CA VAL A 50 -19.66 -5.41 9.58
C VAL A 50 -19.25 -6.46 10.59
N LYS A 51 -20.13 -7.44 10.80
CA LYS A 51 -19.84 -8.58 11.67
C LYS A 51 -18.78 -9.46 11.02
N GLU A 52 -17.70 -9.71 11.73
CA GLU A 52 -16.70 -10.67 11.28
C GLU A 52 -17.26 -12.09 11.48
N ALA A 53 -17.08 -12.94 10.48
CA ALA A 53 -17.51 -14.34 10.53
C ALA A 53 -16.29 -15.24 10.76
N PRO A 54 -16.45 -16.38 11.46
CA PRO A 54 -15.42 -17.41 11.51
C PRO A 54 -15.01 -17.84 10.10
N ARG A 55 -13.71 -17.98 9.87
CA ARG A 55 -13.16 -18.34 8.55
C ARG A 55 -12.61 -19.76 8.60
N THR A 56 -13.04 -20.60 7.66
CA THR A 56 -12.53 -21.97 7.52
C THR A 56 -11.40 -21.99 6.50
N MET A 57 -10.27 -22.58 6.88
CA MET A 57 -9.12 -22.80 6.00
C MET A 57 -8.71 -24.27 6.01
N THR A 58 -8.20 -24.77 4.89
CA THR A 58 -7.73 -26.15 4.79
C THR A 58 -6.25 -26.20 5.14
N VAL A 59 -5.88 -26.91 6.22
CA VAL A 59 -4.49 -27.20 6.59
C VAL A 59 -4.27 -28.70 6.46
N ASN A 60 -3.37 -29.12 5.58
CA ASN A 60 -3.07 -30.54 5.30
C ASN A 60 -4.31 -31.38 4.95
N GLY A 61 -5.22 -30.83 4.13
CA GLY A 61 -6.44 -31.52 3.71
C GLY A 61 -7.56 -31.58 4.75
N LYS A 62 -7.37 -30.97 5.93
CA LYS A 62 -8.40 -30.88 6.98
C LYS A 62 -8.90 -29.44 7.15
N PRO A 63 -10.22 -29.23 7.29
CA PRO A 63 -10.76 -27.91 7.56
C PRO A 63 -10.44 -27.49 9.01
N VAL A 64 -9.87 -26.30 9.17
CA VAL A 64 -9.60 -25.61 10.43
C VAL A 64 -10.39 -24.31 10.42
N THR A 65 -11.29 -24.14 11.38
CA THR A 65 -12.05 -22.90 11.55
C THR A 65 -11.32 -21.98 12.50
N LEU A 66 -10.97 -20.79 12.03
CA LEU A 66 -10.49 -19.71 12.87
C LEU A 66 -11.68 -18.92 13.43
N PRO A 67 -11.62 -18.49 14.70
CA PRO A 67 -12.66 -17.65 15.28
C PRO A 67 -12.80 -16.33 14.51
N ALA A 68 -14.00 -15.75 14.57
CA ALA A 68 -14.24 -14.41 14.06
C ALA A 68 -13.30 -13.41 14.73
N GLY A 69 -12.79 -12.47 13.94
CA GLY A 69 -12.11 -11.29 14.48
C GLY A 69 -13.10 -10.34 15.18
N PRO A 70 -12.62 -9.20 15.70
CA PRO A 70 -13.51 -8.16 16.19
C PRO A 70 -14.37 -7.58 15.05
N ASP A 71 -15.62 -7.24 15.35
CA ASP A 71 -16.51 -6.56 14.40
C ASP A 71 -15.87 -5.26 13.88
N LYS A 72 -16.09 -4.97 12.60
CA LYS A 72 -15.59 -3.77 11.92
C LYS A 72 -16.72 -2.80 11.64
N PHE A 73 -16.38 -1.56 11.33
CA PHE A 73 -17.33 -0.58 10.80
C PHE A 73 -16.98 -0.25 9.34
N ALA A 74 -17.98 -0.27 8.47
CA ALA A 74 -17.90 0.26 7.12
C ALA A 74 -18.59 1.62 7.04
N LEU A 75 -18.12 2.46 6.13
CA LEU A 75 -18.81 3.66 5.72
C LEU A 75 -19.81 3.28 4.61
N VAL A 76 -21.08 3.66 4.79
CA VAL A 76 -22.14 3.35 3.82
C VAL A 76 -22.62 4.63 3.16
N VAL A 77 -22.71 4.63 1.84
CA VAL A 77 -23.31 5.71 1.06
C VAL A 77 -24.75 5.34 0.77
N ARG A 78 -25.68 6.09 1.34
CA ARG A 78 -27.12 5.92 1.14
C ARG A 78 -27.57 6.96 0.12
N GLY A 79 -27.41 6.62 -1.15
CA GLY A 79 -27.84 7.45 -2.28
C GLY A 79 -29.32 7.32 -2.59
N VAL A 80 -29.80 8.18 -3.49
CA VAL A 80 -31.14 8.12 -4.10
C VAL A 80 -31.01 7.86 -5.60
N SER A 81 -32.05 7.33 -6.24
CA SER A 81 -32.01 6.96 -7.67
C SER A 81 -31.78 8.14 -8.62
N THR A 82 -31.95 9.38 -8.14
CA THR A 82 -31.77 10.61 -8.91
C THR A 82 -30.39 11.24 -8.74
N GLU A 83 -29.51 10.67 -7.90
CA GLU A 83 -28.17 11.20 -7.63
C GLU A 83 -27.11 10.16 -7.97
N THR A 84 -26.03 10.60 -8.62
CA THR A 84 -24.82 9.78 -8.82
C THR A 84 -23.71 10.36 -7.97
N VAL A 85 -23.07 9.51 -7.16
CA VAL A 85 -22.01 9.91 -6.23
C VAL A 85 -20.67 9.50 -6.78
N ARG A 86 -19.72 10.43 -6.81
CA ARG A 86 -18.31 10.18 -7.09
C ARG A 86 -17.47 10.80 -5.98
N PHE A 87 -16.42 10.09 -5.58
CA PHE A 87 -15.38 10.64 -4.72
C PHE A 87 -14.19 11.05 -5.60
N SER A 88 -13.67 12.23 -5.34
CA SER A 88 -12.40 12.69 -5.90
C SER A 88 -11.43 12.86 -4.73
N PRO A 89 -10.15 12.47 -4.89
CA PRO A 89 -9.14 12.77 -3.88
C PRO A 89 -9.05 14.30 -3.69
N ALA A 90 -8.60 14.72 -2.50
CA ALA A 90 -8.16 16.10 -2.30
C ALA A 90 -7.01 16.42 -3.27
N GLU A 91 -6.75 17.72 -3.50
CA GLU A 91 -5.61 18.11 -4.32
C GLU A 91 -4.32 17.45 -3.81
N SER A 92 -3.62 16.80 -4.73
CA SER A 92 -2.41 16.07 -4.42
C SER A 92 -1.26 17.05 -4.26
N ALA A 93 -0.63 16.98 -3.11
CA ALA A 93 0.61 17.66 -2.85
C ALA A 93 1.83 16.80 -3.24
N ASP A 94 2.90 17.47 -3.67
CA ASP A 94 4.21 16.82 -3.74
C ASP A 94 4.63 16.35 -2.34
N ALA A 95 5.29 15.19 -2.28
CA ALA A 95 5.66 14.60 -1.01
C ALA A 95 7.04 13.95 -1.02
N VAL A 96 7.70 14.01 0.13
CA VAL A 96 8.94 13.29 0.43
C VAL A 96 8.63 12.19 1.43
N TYR A 97 9.12 10.99 1.16
CA TYR A 97 8.99 9.84 2.05
C TYR A 97 10.32 9.53 2.72
N VAL A 98 10.27 9.26 4.03
CA VAL A 98 11.46 8.92 4.82
C VAL A 98 11.19 7.62 5.58
N VAL A 99 12.05 6.63 5.37
CA VAL A 99 12.06 5.42 6.20
C VAL A 99 13.02 5.64 7.35
N GLN A 100 12.52 5.49 8.58
CA GLN A 100 13.30 5.62 9.79
C GLN A 100 13.16 4.38 10.67
N ASN A 101 14.11 4.19 11.57
CA ASN A 101 14.00 3.20 12.65
C ASN A 101 13.44 3.89 13.91
N ALA A 102 12.44 3.28 14.55
CA ALA A 102 11.80 3.82 15.73
C ALA A 102 11.90 2.85 16.92
N GLY A 103 12.25 3.40 18.09
CA GLY A 103 12.34 2.66 19.36
C GLY A 103 13.50 1.66 19.43
N SER A 104 13.68 1.04 20.59
CA SER A 104 14.75 0.05 20.83
C SER A 104 14.47 -1.34 20.24
N ALA A 105 13.22 -1.59 19.82
CA ALA A 105 12.81 -2.85 19.22
C ALA A 105 13.07 -2.92 17.69
N GLY A 106 13.58 -1.86 17.07
CA GLY A 106 14.04 -1.88 15.68
C GLY A 106 12.95 -1.80 14.61
N GLY A 107 11.73 -1.38 14.95
CA GLY A 107 10.62 -1.30 14.01
C GLY A 107 10.78 -0.14 13.02
N LEU A 108 10.70 -0.43 11.73
CA LEU A 108 10.74 0.62 10.71
C LEU A 108 9.42 1.36 10.59
N GLN A 109 9.51 2.66 10.36
CA GLN A 109 8.37 3.53 10.06
C GLN A 109 8.62 4.29 8.76
N LEU A 110 7.57 4.43 7.97
CA LEU A 110 7.51 5.32 6.83
C LEU A 110 6.84 6.63 7.26
N LEU A 111 7.57 7.73 7.13
CA LEU A 111 7.05 9.08 7.28
C LEU A 111 6.76 9.65 5.90
N LYS A 112 5.64 10.38 5.77
CA LYS A 112 5.33 11.19 4.60
C LYS A 112 5.36 12.66 5.01
N PHE A 113 6.09 13.46 4.25
CA PHE A 113 6.15 14.90 4.38
C PHE A 113 5.58 15.55 3.13
N GLN A 114 4.68 16.50 3.31
CA GLN A 114 4.27 17.39 2.23
C GLN A 114 5.41 18.37 1.94
N SER A 115 5.86 18.47 0.69
CA SER A 115 6.97 19.34 0.29
C SER A 115 6.53 20.66 -0.32
N ASP A 116 5.27 20.79 -0.74
CA ASP A 116 4.69 21.99 -1.33
C ASP A 116 3.84 22.78 -0.32
N THR A 117 4.47 23.31 0.72
CA THR A 117 3.78 24.11 1.75
C THR A 117 3.23 25.46 1.25
N GLY A 118 3.20 25.71 -0.06
CA GLY A 118 2.62 26.88 -0.71
C GLY A 118 1.63 26.57 -1.84
N GLY A 119 1.24 25.29 -2.02
CA GLY A 119 0.19 24.89 -2.96
C GLY A 119 -1.22 25.01 -2.38
N ASP A 120 -2.21 24.66 -3.19
CA ASP A 120 -3.64 24.65 -2.80
C ASP A 120 -4.00 23.46 -1.88
N ALA A 121 -3.08 22.49 -1.70
CA ALA A 121 -3.26 21.37 -0.80
C ALA A 121 -3.17 21.81 0.69
N PRO A 122 -4.16 21.46 1.54
CA PRO A 122 -4.16 21.85 2.96
C PRO A 122 -2.90 21.43 3.70
N ALA A 123 -2.42 22.30 4.60
CA ALA A 123 -1.23 22.02 5.40
C ALA A 123 -1.46 20.78 6.30
N PRO A 124 -0.48 19.86 6.41
CA PRO A 124 -0.62 18.70 7.27
C PRO A 124 -0.78 19.10 8.75
N ILE A 125 -1.73 18.46 9.43
CA ILE A 125 -1.95 18.62 10.87
C ILE A 125 -1.62 17.32 11.63
N PRO A 126 -1.22 17.39 12.91
CA PRO A 126 -0.91 16.21 13.71
C PRO A 126 -2.12 15.28 13.84
N GLY A 127 -1.90 13.99 13.59
CA GLY A 127 -2.87 12.93 13.81
C GLY A 127 -3.16 12.68 15.29
N VAL A 128 -4.32 12.09 15.59
CA VAL A 128 -4.63 11.65 16.95
C VAL A 128 -3.71 10.50 17.33
N GLY A 129 -2.90 10.68 18.39
CA GLY A 129 -1.94 9.68 18.84
C GLY A 129 -0.55 9.78 18.19
N ASP A 130 -0.35 10.76 17.31
CA ASP A 130 0.97 11.06 16.76
C ASP A 130 1.93 11.44 17.88
N THR A 131 3.09 10.81 17.88
CA THR A 131 4.19 11.17 18.78
C THR A 131 5.28 11.88 17.98
N GLN A 132 5.90 12.89 18.60
CA GLN A 132 7.02 13.65 18.00
C GLN A 132 6.67 14.19 16.60
N TRP A 133 5.46 14.74 16.45
CA TRP A 133 5.03 15.35 15.19
C TRP A 133 5.84 16.62 14.91
N VAL A 134 6.15 16.85 13.62
CA VAL A 134 6.85 18.02 13.12
C VAL A 134 6.10 18.59 11.92
N GLU A 135 6.29 19.88 11.66
CA GLU A 135 5.65 20.60 10.56
C GLU A 135 5.86 19.89 9.21
N GLY A 136 4.80 19.86 8.39
CA GLY A 136 4.80 19.21 7.08
C GLY A 136 4.63 17.69 7.12
N ARG A 137 4.66 17.02 8.28
CA ARG A 137 4.44 15.56 8.35
C ARG A 137 2.95 15.24 8.18
N SER A 138 2.60 14.59 7.07
CA SER A 138 1.23 14.19 6.71
C SER A 138 0.88 12.75 7.01
N SER A 139 1.87 11.89 7.22
CA SER A 139 1.63 10.49 7.60
C SER A 139 2.80 9.91 8.40
N GLN A 140 2.47 9.00 9.31
CA GLN A 140 3.40 8.16 10.05
C GLN A 140 2.84 6.73 10.06
N THR A 141 3.47 5.83 9.32
CA THR A 141 3.00 4.46 9.15
C THR A 141 4.09 3.48 9.58
N THR A 142 3.76 2.61 10.52
CA THR A 142 4.64 1.48 10.89
C THR A 142 4.68 0.47 9.75
N LEU A 143 5.88 0.12 9.30
CA LEU A 143 6.07 -0.93 8.31
C LEU A 143 5.81 -2.31 8.94
N PRO A 144 5.41 -3.31 8.13
CA PRO A 144 5.10 -4.63 8.65
C PRO A 144 6.27 -5.25 9.44
N PRO A 145 5.99 -6.04 10.51
CA PRO A 145 7.04 -6.75 11.25
C PRO A 145 7.90 -7.63 10.34
N GLY A 146 9.20 -7.70 10.64
CA GLY A 146 10.19 -8.44 9.85
C GLY A 146 10.74 -7.69 8.65
N VAL A 147 10.18 -6.53 8.29
CA VAL A 147 10.77 -5.64 7.27
C VAL A 147 12.03 -5.00 7.84
N GLY A 148 13.15 -5.30 7.20
CA GLY A 148 14.46 -4.69 7.44
C GLY A 148 14.74 -3.58 6.44
N THR A 149 16.01 -3.43 6.04
CA THR A 149 16.45 -2.34 5.17
C THR A 149 15.62 -2.22 3.89
N VAL A 150 15.05 -1.04 3.67
CA VAL A 150 14.46 -0.66 2.37
C VAL A 150 15.60 -0.38 1.39
N ARG A 151 15.64 -1.14 0.29
CA ARG A 151 16.72 -1.16 -0.70
C ARG A 151 16.47 -0.20 -1.85
N ALA A 152 15.24 -0.16 -2.33
CA ALA A 152 14.82 0.68 -3.45
C ALA A 152 13.35 1.06 -3.32
N SER A 153 12.98 2.17 -3.94
CA SER A 153 11.60 2.63 -4.03
C SER A 153 11.31 3.31 -5.37
N ALA A 154 10.04 3.31 -5.76
CA ALA A 154 9.55 4.01 -6.94
C ALA A 154 8.09 4.44 -6.73
N THR A 155 7.68 5.52 -7.39
CA THR A 155 6.30 6.04 -7.32
C THR A 155 5.49 5.55 -8.52
N GLY A 156 4.28 5.09 -8.27
CA GLY A 156 3.32 4.73 -9.30
C GLY A 156 2.54 5.94 -9.84
N PRO A 157 1.91 5.81 -11.02
CA PRO A 157 1.10 6.87 -11.64
C PRO A 157 -0.17 7.21 -10.83
N ASP A 158 -0.61 6.32 -9.94
CA ASP A 158 -1.70 6.53 -8.97
C ASP A 158 -1.25 7.28 -7.69
N GLY A 159 0.01 7.72 -7.64
CA GLY A 159 0.63 8.34 -6.46
C GLY A 159 0.99 7.34 -5.36
N SER A 160 0.91 6.03 -5.61
CA SER A 160 1.39 5.02 -4.68
C SER A 160 2.92 5.03 -4.60
N LEU A 161 3.45 4.64 -3.44
CA LEU A 161 4.87 4.34 -3.27
C LEU A 161 5.06 2.83 -3.19
N TRP A 162 5.93 2.30 -4.04
CA TRP A 162 6.39 0.92 -3.96
C TRP A 162 7.79 0.85 -3.40
N MET A 163 8.03 -0.13 -2.56
CA MET A 163 9.33 -0.35 -1.92
C MET A 163 9.73 -1.81 -2.01
N VAL A 164 11.03 -2.02 -2.19
CA VAL A 164 11.69 -3.32 -2.06
C VAL A 164 12.50 -3.27 -0.78
N ALA A 165 12.28 -4.22 0.12
CA ALA A 165 12.96 -4.27 1.40
C ALA A 165 13.43 -5.68 1.76
N ASP A 166 14.45 -5.78 2.60
CA ASP A 166 14.85 -7.05 3.20
C ASP A 166 13.74 -7.56 4.14
N LEU A 167 13.52 -8.87 4.17
CA LEU A 167 12.60 -9.52 5.08
C LEU A 167 13.35 -10.55 5.94
N THR A 168 13.44 -10.29 7.23
CA THR A 168 14.20 -11.10 8.21
C THR A 168 13.32 -11.97 9.09
N GLU A 169 12.02 -11.69 9.15
CA GLU A 169 11.04 -12.45 9.94
C GLU A 169 9.70 -12.57 9.23
N ARG A 170 8.93 -13.59 9.60
CA ARG A 170 7.67 -13.94 8.93
C ARG A 170 6.64 -12.82 9.13
N THR A 171 6.27 -12.12 8.06
CA THR A 171 5.19 -11.14 8.10
C THR A 171 3.82 -11.82 7.88
N GLY A 172 2.94 -11.74 8.89
CA GLY A 172 1.56 -12.21 8.76
C GLY A 172 1.44 -13.72 8.52
N ASN A 173 0.63 -14.15 7.55
CA ASN A 173 0.39 -15.57 7.23
C ASN A 173 1.20 -16.10 6.03
N GLN A 174 2.11 -15.29 5.49
CA GLN A 174 2.96 -15.66 4.36
C GLN A 174 4.18 -16.43 4.89
N PRO A 175 4.41 -17.69 4.48
CA PRO A 175 5.61 -18.41 4.89
C PRO A 175 6.85 -17.79 4.23
N ILE A 176 7.86 -17.44 5.02
CA ILE A 176 9.21 -17.25 4.51
C ILE A 176 9.68 -18.59 3.97
N LYS A 177 10.23 -18.62 2.76
CA LYS A 177 10.74 -19.85 2.15
C LYS A 177 12.23 -20.09 2.47
N GLY A 178 12.97 -19.06 2.94
CA GLY A 178 14.43 -19.09 3.18
C GLY A 178 14.91 -18.37 4.47
N GLN A 179 16.21 -18.02 4.53
CA GLN A 179 16.81 -17.30 5.68
C GLN A 179 16.71 -15.77 5.56
N ARG A 180 16.61 -15.23 4.33
CA ARG A 180 16.32 -13.83 4.02
C ARG A 180 15.51 -13.76 2.74
N ASP A 181 14.31 -13.20 2.81
CA ASP A 181 13.45 -12.99 1.65
C ASP A 181 13.40 -11.50 1.30
N VAL A 182 12.84 -11.16 0.14
CA VAL A 182 12.60 -9.77 -0.27
C VAL A 182 11.12 -9.47 -0.09
N ALA A 183 10.78 -8.31 0.48
CA ALA A 183 9.40 -7.84 0.55
C ALA A 183 9.15 -6.77 -0.51
N LEU A 184 8.12 -6.96 -1.32
CA LEU A 184 7.50 -5.90 -2.11
C LEU A 184 6.37 -5.28 -1.30
N ILE A 185 6.43 -3.97 -1.07
CA ILE A 185 5.48 -3.23 -0.24
C ILE A 185 4.86 -2.14 -1.10
N LYS A 186 3.52 -2.11 -1.20
CA LYS A 186 2.76 -0.98 -1.78
C LYS A 186 2.18 -0.13 -0.67
N VAL A 187 2.38 1.18 -0.80
CA VAL A 187 1.83 2.21 0.08
C VAL A 187 0.93 3.10 -0.77
N ASP A 188 -0.29 3.37 -0.32
CA ASP A 188 -1.20 4.26 -1.04
C ASP A 188 -0.73 5.73 -0.98
N SER A 189 -1.35 6.60 -1.76
CA SER A 189 -1.04 8.03 -1.78
C SER A 189 -1.31 8.72 -0.43
N ALA A 190 -2.08 8.12 0.48
CA ALA A 190 -2.27 8.59 1.86
C ALA A 190 -1.14 8.14 2.82
N GLY A 191 -0.16 7.37 2.33
CA GLY A 191 0.96 6.88 3.12
C GLY A 191 0.65 5.61 3.91
N ARG A 192 -0.45 4.90 3.62
CA ARG A 192 -0.82 3.65 4.31
C ARG A 192 -0.33 2.44 3.54
N VAL A 193 0.22 1.44 4.23
CA VAL A 193 0.58 0.15 3.61
C VAL A 193 -0.70 -0.57 3.18
N VAL A 194 -0.83 -0.84 1.88
CA VAL A 194 -1.98 -1.54 1.29
C VAL A 194 -1.63 -2.94 0.78
N MET A 195 -0.34 -3.23 0.56
CA MET A 195 0.13 -4.54 0.14
C MET A 195 1.51 -4.83 0.72
N THR A 196 1.74 -6.08 1.08
CA THR A 196 3.06 -6.61 1.40
C THR A 196 3.12 -8.04 0.92
N GLN A 197 4.07 -8.33 0.04
CA GLN A 197 4.26 -9.63 -0.55
C GLN A 197 5.72 -10.05 -0.45
N ALA A 198 5.96 -11.27 0.02
CA ALA A 198 7.29 -11.85 0.04
C ALA A 198 7.64 -12.45 -1.32
N LEU A 199 8.75 -12.00 -1.90
CA LEU A 199 9.43 -12.59 -3.05
C LEU A 199 10.43 -13.60 -2.46
N GLY A 200 9.91 -14.79 -2.20
CA GLY A 200 10.62 -15.80 -1.42
C GLY A 200 11.64 -16.58 -2.24
N ALA A 201 12.76 -16.92 -1.62
CA ALA A 201 13.71 -17.91 -2.11
C ALA A 201 13.86 -19.04 -1.08
N ALA A 202 14.29 -20.23 -1.50
CA ALA A 202 14.57 -21.32 -0.56
C ALA A 202 15.79 -21.05 0.35
N SER A 203 16.60 -20.03 0.06
CA SER A 203 17.80 -19.69 0.84
C SER A 203 17.95 -18.19 1.07
N THR A 204 18.35 -17.41 0.06
CA THR A 204 18.43 -15.94 0.19
C THR A 204 18.00 -15.24 -1.10
N ALA A 205 17.22 -14.17 -0.98
CA ALA A 205 16.97 -13.23 -2.06
C ALA A 205 17.41 -11.82 -1.66
N SER A 206 17.81 -11.01 -2.63
CA SER A 206 18.10 -9.58 -2.44
C SER A 206 17.56 -8.81 -3.63
N GLY A 207 16.65 -7.87 -3.36
CA GLY A 207 16.10 -6.99 -4.39
C GLY A 207 16.90 -5.69 -4.39
N TYR A 208 17.41 -5.31 -5.55
CA TYR A 208 18.32 -4.16 -5.70
C TYR A 208 17.65 -2.99 -6.39
N ALA A 209 16.72 -3.25 -7.30
CA ALA A 209 16.08 -2.21 -8.10
C ALA A 209 14.59 -2.48 -8.29
N ILE A 210 13.84 -1.39 -8.44
CA ILE A 210 12.42 -1.38 -8.76
C ILE A 210 12.16 -0.33 -9.84
N ALA A 211 11.32 -0.68 -10.81
CA ALA A 211 10.81 0.25 -11.82
C ALA A 211 9.29 0.09 -11.95
N ILE A 212 8.62 1.16 -12.36
CA ILE A 212 7.17 1.18 -12.57
C ILE A 212 6.90 1.83 -13.92
N ASP A 213 6.00 1.23 -14.72
CA ASP A 213 5.56 1.82 -15.99
C ASP A 213 4.33 2.73 -15.85
N GLU A 214 3.94 3.40 -16.94
CA GLU A 214 2.78 4.30 -16.96
C GLU A 214 1.44 3.62 -16.68
N ASN A 215 1.37 2.29 -16.83
CA ASN A 215 0.19 1.49 -16.50
C ASN A 215 0.23 0.97 -15.06
N GLY A 216 1.26 1.31 -14.29
CA GLY A 216 1.45 0.88 -12.91
C GLY A 216 2.03 -0.52 -12.75
N ARG A 217 2.50 -1.18 -13.82
CA ARG A 217 3.19 -2.47 -13.70
C ARG A 217 4.53 -2.26 -13.03
N VAL A 218 4.90 -3.19 -12.16
CA VAL A 218 6.09 -3.08 -11.31
C VAL A 218 7.09 -4.15 -11.69
N ALA A 219 8.34 -3.78 -11.96
CA ALA A 219 9.44 -4.73 -12.16
C ALA A 219 10.40 -4.64 -10.98
N VAL A 220 10.76 -5.78 -10.40
CA VAL A 220 11.76 -5.91 -9.34
C VAL A 220 12.91 -6.75 -9.87
N ALA A 221 14.13 -6.23 -9.75
CA ALA A 221 15.36 -6.92 -10.11
C ALA A 221 16.24 -7.18 -8.89
N GLY A 222 16.92 -8.31 -8.91
CA GLY A 222 17.72 -8.75 -7.78
C GLY A 222 18.60 -9.97 -8.05
N SER A 223 19.07 -10.58 -6.96
CA SER A 223 19.77 -11.85 -6.95
C SER A 223 19.09 -12.86 -6.02
N VAL A 224 19.22 -14.14 -6.35
CA VAL A 224 18.65 -15.24 -5.58
C VAL A 224 19.61 -16.42 -5.48
N THR A 225 19.76 -16.97 -4.27
CA THR A 225 20.34 -18.30 -4.04
C THR A 225 19.23 -19.30 -3.69
N GLY A 226 19.41 -20.56 -4.10
CA GLY A 226 18.40 -21.59 -3.93
C GLY A 226 17.26 -21.49 -4.97
N ALA A 227 16.09 -21.99 -4.60
CA ALA A 227 14.92 -22.05 -5.49
C ALA A 227 14.03 -20.80 -5.32
N LEU A 228 13.74 -20.11 -6.42
CA LEU A 228 12.84 -18.94 -6.47
C LEU A 228 11.38 -19.41 -6.60
N GLU A 229 11.17 -20.47 -7.40
CA GLU A 229 9.91 -21.21 -7.49
C GLU A 229 10.09 -22.62 -6.90
N PRO A 230 9.03 -23.24 -6.32
CA PRO A 230 9.12 -24.61 -5.81
C PRO A 230 9.68 -25.57 -6.86
N GLY A 231 10.81 -26.22 -6.54
CA GLY A 231 11.46 -27.19 -7.42
C GLY A 231 12.28 -26.61 -8.58
N LYS A 232 12.39 -25.28 -8.72
CA LYS A 232 13.25 -24.63 -9.72
C LYS A 232 14.41 -23.87 -9.06
N SER A 233 15.44 -24.62 -8.67
CA SER A 233 16.76 -24.07 -8.40
C SER A 233 17.52 -23.85 -9.71
N GLY A 234 18.46 -22.91 -9.71
CA GLY A 234 19.41 -22.75 -10.80
C GLY A 234 20.45 -23.86 -10.80
N ASP A 235 21.37 -23.79 -11.75
CA ASP A 235 22.36 -24.84 -12.01
C ASP A 235 23.19 -25.19 -10.77
N VAL A 236 23.49 -24.19 -9.94
CA VAL A 236 24.19 -24.37 -8.65
C VAL A 236 23.40 -23.66 -7.55
N ALA A 237 22.73 -24.42 -6.69
CA ALA A 237 21.83 -23.87 -5.67
C ALA A 237 22.49 -22.90 -4.67
N THR A 238 23.82 -22.98 -4.50
CA THR A 238 24.60 -22.11 -3.60
C THR A 238 25.18 -20.87 -4.28
N VAL A 239 25.05 -20.75 -5.60
CA VAL A 239 25.52 -19.60 -6.37
C VAL A 239 24.32 -18.70 -6.65
N ALA A 240 24.53 -17.38 -6.51
CA ALA A 240 23.48 -16.41 -6.75
C ALA A 240 23.24 -16.27 -8.26
N ASP A 241 21.98 -16.28 -8.65
CA ASP A 241 21.54 -16.00 -10.02
C ASP A 241 20.74 -14.71 -10.04
N SER A 242 20.81 -13.99 -11.16
CA SER A 242 20.00 -12.80 -11.37
C SER A 242 18.54 -13.17 -11.61
N PHE A 243 17.62 -12.33 -11.14
CA PHE A 243 16.20 -12.48 -11.43
C PHE A 243 15.53 -11.13 -11.70
N VAL A 244 14.46 -11.20 -12.48
CA VAL A 244 13.48 -10.12 -12.66
C VAL A 244 12.10 -10.71 -12.47
N THR A 245 11.29 -10.08 -11.61
CA THR A 245 9.87 -10.41 -11.46
C THR A 245 9.04 -9.19 -11.79
N VAL A 246 7.98 -9.38 -12.57
CA VAL A 246 7.03 -8.33 -12.93
C VAL A 246 5.66 -8.60 -12.31
N PHE A 247 5.06 -7.54 -11.78
CA PHE A 247 3.73 -7.52 -11.17
C PHE A 247 2.82 -6.56 -11.94
N ASP A 248 1.52 -6.79 -11.85
CA ASP A 248 0.52 -5.80 -12.26
C ASP A 248 0.38 -4.67 -11.23
N ALA A 249 -0.51 -3.70 -11.51
CA ALA A 249 -0.72 -2.51 -10.67
C ALA A 249 -1.36 -2.85 -9.30
N GLU A 250 -2.03 -4.00 -9.21
CA GLU A 250 -2.62 -4.55 -7.99
C GLU A 250 -1.61 -5.36 -7.18
N GLY A 251 -0.46 -5.69 -7.76
CA GLY A 251 0.63 -6.42 -7.13
C GLY A 251 0.57 -7.93 -7.33
N ALA A 252 -0.27 -8.45 -8.23
CA ALA A 252 -0.23 -9.85 -8.62
C ALA A 252 0.95 -10.11 -9.56
N GLU A 253 1.64 -11.24 -9.34
CA GLU A 253 2.78 -11.63 -10.16
C GLU A 253 2.32 -12.01 -11.58
N LEU A 254 2.90 -11.35 -12.58
CA LEU A 254 2.68 -11.65 -14.00
C LEU A 254 3.65 -12.71 -14.49
N TRP A 255 4.95 -12.52 -14.19
CA TRP A 255 5.98 -13.48 -14.53
C TRP A 255 7.26 -13.24 -13.73
N THR A 256 8.05 -14.30 -13.61
CA THR A 256 9.41 -14.28 -13.06
C THR A 256 10.37 -14.88 -14.07
N GLN A 257 11.50 -14.22 -14.30
CA GLN A 257 12.59 -14.73 -15.12
C GLN A 257 13.89 -14.73 -14.32
N ARG A 258 14.49 -15.90 -14.23
CA ARG A 258 15.82 -16.12 -13.66
C ARG A 258 16.85 -16.29 -14.79
N ARG A 259 18.03 -15.74 -14.60
CA ARG A 259 19.21 -15.99 -15.45
C ARG A 259 20.35 -16.45 -14.55
N GLY A 260 20.73 -17.71 -14.70
CA GLY A 260 21.88 -18.28 -14.02
C GLY A 260 23.09 -18.36 -14.92
N ALA A 261 24.26 -18.18 -14.32
CA ALA A 261 25.55 -18.44 -14.91
C ALA A 261 26.32 -19.46 -14.05
N ARG A 262 27.47 -19.95 -14.55
CA ARG A 262 28.35 -20.82 -13.75
C ARG A 262 29.01 -20.09 -12.57
N ALA A 263 28.95 -18.75 -12.55
CA ALA A 263 29.43 -17.87 -11.50
C ALA A 263 28.25 -17.02 -10.99
N ALA A 264 28.45 -16.35 -9.85
CA ALA A 264 27.44 -15.48 -9.28
C ALA A 264 27.08 -14.35 -10.25
N ASP A 265 25.78 -14.09 -10.40
CA ASP A 265 25.23 -13.01 -11.21
C ASP A 265 24.12 -12.26 -10.45
N GLU A 266 23.99 -10.96 -10.72
CA GLU A 266 23.07 -10.06 -10.02
C GLU A 266 22.48 -9.04 -11.01
N ALA A 267 21.16 -8.84 -10.97
CA ALA A 267 20.52 -7.75 -11.69
C ALA A 267 20.39 -6.52 -10.77
N THR A 268 21.23 -5.50 -10.99
CA THR A 268 21.35 -4.33 -10.12
C THR A 268 20.51 -3.12 -10.56
N SER A 269 19.90 -3.19 -11.75
CA SER A 269 19.03 -2.15 -12.31
C SER A 269 17.92 -2.81 -13.13
N VAL A 270 16.79 -2.11 -13.25
CA VAL A 270 15.68 -2.50 -14.11
C VAL A 270 14.96 -1.25 -14.61
N SER A 271 14.46 -1.29 -15.83
CA SER A 271 13.66 -0.21 -16.40
C SER A 271 12.61 -0.72 -17.39
N PHE A 272 11.54 0.05 -17.58
CA PHE A 272 10.56 -0.19 -18.63
C PHE A 272 10.86 0.68 -19.86
N GLY A 273 10.77 0.08 -21.04
CA GLY A 273 10.78 0.80 -22.31
C GLY A 273 9.38 1.16 -22.82
N PRO A 274 9.28 1.91 -23.95
CA PRO A 274 8.03 2.51 -24.45
C PRO A 274 6.89 1.54 -24.83
N ASN A 275 7.16 0.23 -24.90
CA ASN A 275 6.17 -0.81 -25.20
C ASN A 275 5.99 -1.79 -24.03
N GLY A 276 6.42 -1.40 -22.84
CA GLY A 276 6.36 -2.25 -21.66
C GLY A 276 7.39 -3.38 -21.63
N THR A 277 8.38 -3.35 -22.53
CA THR A 277 9.58 -4.20 -22.49
C THR A 277 10.39 -3.88 -21.24
N VAL A 278 10.91 -4.91 -20.58
CA VAL A 278 11.75 -4.76 -19.39
C VAL A 278 13.22 -4.91 -19.79
N TYR A 279 14.06 -3.96 -19.36
CA TYR A 279 15.52 -3.94 -19.54
C TYR A 279 16.21 -4.04 -18.20
#